data_AF-A0A1G5T1V8-F1
#
_entry.id   AF-A0A1G5T1V8-F1
#
_cell.length_a   1.000
_cell.length_b   1.000
_cell.length_c   1.000
_cell.angle_alpha   90.00
_cell.angle_beta   90.00
_cell.angle_gamma   90.00
#
_symmetry.space_group_name_H-M   'P 1'
#
loop_
_entity.id
_entity.type
_entity.pdbx_description
1 polymer ?
#
loop_
_entity_poly.entity_id
_entity_poly.type
_entity_poly.pdbx_seq_one_letter_code
_entity_poly.pdbx_strand_id
1 'polypeptide(L)'
;MISKADTDQSTNSKCELENAAFIAGFKLKRGSFIRTPNEFLAGTLLMVITCLGMPAAMSTESVITGSLGPGGPPLTYHIDDVHIHLTRHLGNAAFPVQRVSLAGSGSATLERDGKIMPFTYQVKKLLVLMNEFYRIRFFDMPDDYTNRYSVFLKDEETVETAGLHMLDAGGMRICFTAASYEKCVNYGDEGPSELEDIARRIFSEADVLANK
;
A
#
# COMPACT_ATOMS: atom_id res chain seq x y z
N MET A 1 -0.40 61.32 9.90
CA MET A 1 -0.59 60.16 10.80
C MET A 1 -1.87 60.45 11.56
N ILE A 2 -3.02 59.80 11.40
CA ILE A 2 -3.42 58.46 10.94
C ILE A 2 -4.65 58.64 10.03
N SER A 3 -4.82 57.73 9.07
CA SER A 3 -5.85 57.74 8.03
C SER A 3 -6.84 56.60 8.25
N LYS A 4 -8.06 56.79 7.70
CA LYS A 4 -9.12 55.84 7.35
C LYS A 4 -10.01 55.27 8.46
N ALA A 5 -11.27 54.92 8.19
CA ALA A 5 -12.29 55.32 7.21
C ALA A 5 -13.48 54.39 7.47
N ASP A 6 -14.65 55.01 7.43
CA ASP A 6 -16.02 54.54 7.25
C ASP A 6 -16.34 53.05 7.03
N THR A 7 -17.29 52.63 7.86
CA THR A 7 -18.34 51.63 7.65
C THR A 7 -19.05 51.83 6.31
N ASP A 8 -19.29 50.76 5.55
CA ASP A 8 -20.51 50.70 4.72
C ASP A 8 -21.03 49.30 4.40
N GLN A 9 -22.35 49.31 4.19
CA GLN A 9 -23.31 48.23 4.06
C GLN A 9 -23.25 47.43 2.73
N SER A 10 -23.56 46.14 2.87
CA SER A 10 -24.65 45.40 2.20
C SER A 10 -24.93 45.55 0.68
N THR A 11 -24.97 44.36 0.05
CA THR A 11 -25.89 43.88 -1.02
C THR A 11 -25.78 44.44 -2.44
N ASN A 12 -25.28 43.60 -3.35
CA ASN A 12 -26.04 42.90 -4.41
C ASN A 12 -25.12 42.56 -5.59
N SER A 13 -25.07 41.31 -6.02
CA SER A 13 -25.27 40.98 -7.44
C SER A 13 -25.30 39.48 -7.67
N LYS A 14 -26.23 39.15 -8.55
CA LYS A 14 -26.66 37.88 -9.12
C LYS A 14 -25.89 37.71 -10.44
N CYS A 15 -25.25 36.56 -10.66
CA CYS A 15 -24.85 36.03 -11.97
C CYS A 15 -24.64 34.52 -11.77
N GLU A 16 -25.62 33.71 -12.14
CA GLU A 16 -25.78 33.11 -13.48
C GLU A 16 -25.02 31.79 -13.61
N LEU A 17 -25.84 30.75 -13.72
CA LEU A 17 -25.55 29.34 -13.85
C LEU A 17 -25.35 29.07 -15.35
N GLU A 18 -24.11 29.00 -15.83
CA GLU A 18 -23.84 28.50 -17.18
C GLU A 18 -23.46 27.02 -17.13
N ASN A 19 -24.43 26.20 -17.54
CA ASN A 19 -24.28 24.80 -17.88
C ASN A 19 -23.34 24.64 -19.08
N ALA A 20 -22.08 24.29 -18.85
CA ALA A 20 -21.21 23.80 -19.90
C ALA A 20 -21.39 22.27 -20.05
N ALA A 21 -22.18 21.88 -21.04
CA ALA A 21 -22.32 20.50 -21.49
C ALA A 21 -21.00 20.02 -22.11
N PHE A 22 -20.24 19.20 -21.38
CA PHE A 22 -19.09 18.49 -21.95
C PHE A 22 -19.54 17.14 -22.50
N ILE A 23 -20.08 17.15 -23.74
CA ILE A 23 -20.31 15.91 -24.50
C ILE A 23 -18.97 15.49 -25.12
N ALA A 24 -18.24 14.63 -24.41
CA ALA A 24 -17.15 13.86 -25.01
C ALA A 24 -17.70 12.53 -25.54
N GLY A 25 -17.93 12.50 -26.86
CA GLY A 25 -18.41 11.32 -27.57
C GLY A 25 -17.38 10.20 -27.60
N PHE A 26 -17.64 9.11 -26.87
CA PHE A 26 -17.00 7.83 -27.10
C PHE A 26 -17.73 7.06 -28.21
N LYS A 27 -17.17 7.10 -29.43
CA LYS A 27 -17.56 6.18 -30.50
C LYS A 27 -17.09 4.77 -30.15
N LEU A 28 -17.98 3.95 -29.60
CA LEU A 28 -17.84 2.50 -29.58
C LEU A 28 -17.98 1.96 -31.00
N LYS A 29 -16.85 1.57 -31.60
CA LYS A 29 -16.80 0.85 -32.87
C LYS A 29 -17.30 -0.57 -32.62
N ARG A 30 -18.59 -0.79 -32.90
CA ARG A 30 -19.27 -2.08 -32.94
C ARG A 30 -18.66 -2.93 -34.07
N GLY A 31 -17.82 -3.90 -33.73
CA GLY A 31 -17.39 -4.95 -34.64
C GLY A 31 -18.43 -6.06 -34.66
N SER A 32 -19.21 -6.12 -35.72
CA SER A 32 -20.25 -7.13 -35.94
C SER A 32 -19.67 -8.42 -36.54
N PHE A 33 -20.13 -9.54 -35.98
CA PHE A 33 -20.57 -10.78 -36.63
C PHE A 33 -19.69 -11.44 -37.70
N ILE A 34 -19.15 -12.62 -37.37
CA ILE A 34 -18.97 -13.69 -38.35
C ILE A 34 -20.05 -14.73 -38.08
N ARG A 35 -20.95 -14.87 -39.05
CA ARG A 35 -22.01 -15.88 -39.12
C ARG A 35 -21.67 -16.79 -40.30
N THR A 36 -21.46 -18.07 -40.03
CA THR A 36 -21.55 -19.14 -41.03
C THR A 36 -22.45 -20.23 -40.45
N PRO A 37 -23.58 -20.58 -41.11
CA PRO A 37 -24.35 -21.75 -40.75
C PRO A 37 -24.04 -22.93 -41.67
N ASN A 38 -24.45 -24.12 -41.20
CA ASN A 38 -24.78 -25.32 -41.98
C ASN A 38 -23.58 -26.17 -42.45
N GLU A 39 -23.51 -27.50 -42.31
CA GLU A 39 -24.54 -28.52 -42.11
C GLU A 39 -24.02 -29.73 -41.30
N PHE A 40 -24.98 -30.38 -40.63
CA PHE A 40 -24.93 -31.75 -40.15
C PHE A 40 -24.56 -32.72 -41.29
N LEU A 41 -23.66 -33.68 -41.04
CA LEU A 41 -23.85 -35.06 -41.49
C LEU A 41 -23.01 -36.02 -40.65
N ALA A 42 -23.70 -37.05 -40.21
CA ALA A 42 -23.24 -38.11 -39.34
C ALA A 42 -22.23 -39.03 -40.04
N GLY A 43 -21.29 -39.57 -39.26
CA GLY A 43 -20.31 -40.52 -39.73
C GLY A 43 -19.54 -41.12 -38.57
N THR A 44 -20.20 -42.00 -37.84
CA THR A 44 -19.65 -42.90 -36.82
C THR A 44 -18.32 -43.53 -37.25
N LEU A 45 -17.25 -43.29 -36.48
CA LEU A 45 -16.11 -44.20 -36.42
C LEU A 45 -15.77 -44.45 -34.94
N LEU A 46 -16.03 -45.70 -34.52
CA LEU A 46 -15.60 -46.26 -33.24
C LEU A 46 -14.07 -46.18 -33.16
N MET A 47 -13.55 -45.39 -32.23
CA MET A 47 -12.18 -45.54 -31.73
C MET A 47 -12.27 -46.02 -30.29
N VAL A 48 -11.77 -47.23 -30.08
CA VAL A 48 -11.59 -47.87 -28.77
C VAL A 48 -10.58 -47.03 -27.98
N ILE A 49 -11.08 -46.12 -27.13
CA ILE A 49 -10.25 -45.48 -26.11
C ILE A 49 -10.28 -46.41 -24.90
N THR A 50 -9.21 -47.18 -24.76
CA THR A 50 -8.88 -47.89 -23.53
C THR A 50 -9.02 -46.93 -22.36
N CYS A 51 -9.97 -47.19 -21.45
CA CYS A 51 -10.02 -46.58 -20.12
C CYS A 51 -8.79 -47.01 -19.32
N LEU A 52 -7.63 -46.43 -19.64
CA LEU A 52 -6.62 -46.20 -18.62
C LEU A 52 -7.24 -45.14 -17.71
N GLY A 53 -7.82 -45.62 -16.62
CA GLY A 53 -8.13 -44.80 -15.46
C GLY A 53 -6.84 -44.18 -14.96
N MET A 54 -6.44 -43.06 -15.56
CA MET A 54 -5.72 -42.04 -14.82
C MET A 54 -6.73 -41.53 -13.79
N PRO A 55 -6.54 -41.76 -12.48
CA PRO A 55 -7.01 -40.75 -11.57
C PRO A 55 -6.33 -39.47 -12.07
N ALA A 56 -7.11 -38.51 -12.55
CA ALA A 56 -6.72 -37.12 -12.38
C ALA A 56 -6.65 -36.94 -10.86
N ALA A 57 -5.52 -37.36 -10.27
CA ALA A 57 -5.03 -36.72 -9.09
C ALA A 57 -4.92 -35.27 -9.52
N MET A 58 -5.95 -34.48 -9.22
CA MET A 58 -5.68 -33.11 -8.88
C MET A 58 -4.77 -33.23 -7.67
N SER A 59 -3.46 -33.28 -7.93
CA SER A 59 -2.52 -32.73 -7.00
C SER A 59 -2.95 -31.26 -6.90
N THR A 60 -3.79 -30.99 -5.91
CA THR A 60 -3.52 -29.83 -5.08
C THR A 60 -2.18 -30.12 -4.43
N GLU A 61 -1.10 -30.02 -5.22
CA GLU A 61 0.11 -29.40 -4.73
C GLU A 61 -0.28 -27.96 -4.44
N SER A 62 -1.02 -27.75 -3.33
CA SER A 62 -0.51 -26.79 -2.39
C SER A 62 0.85 -27.36 -1.99
N VAL A 63 1.87 -27.07 -2.80
CA VAL A 63 3.16 -26.80 -2.23
C VAL A 63 2.81 -25.84 -1.11
N ILE A 64 2.92 -26.33 0.13
CA ILE A 64 3.07 -25.48 1.29
C ILE A 64 4.31 -24.66 0.93
N THR A 65 4.13 -23.56 0.22
CA THR A 65 5.22 -22.73 -0.33
C THR A 65 5.78 -21.91 0.80
N GLY A 66 6.17 -22.56 1.90
CA GLY A 66 6.82 -21.96 3.05
C GLY A 66 6.33 -20.56 3.36
N SER A 67 5.03 -20.24 3.30
CA SER A 67 4.48 -18.89 3.46
C SER A 67 3.12 -18.94 4.15
N LEU A 68 2.77 -17.86 4.85
CA LEU A 68 1.44 -17.68 5.45
C LEU A 68 0.41 -17.30 4.36
N GLY A 69 0.10 -18.24 3.46
CA GLY A 69 -0.85 -18.05 2.36
C GLY A 69 -0.24 -17.39 1.10
N PRO A 70 -1.03 -17.24 0.03
CA PRO A 70 -0.57 -16.61 -1.21
C PRO A 70 -0.13 -15.18 -0.96
N GLY A 71 1.15 -14.87 -1.24
CA GLY A 71 1.72 -13.55 -1.01
C GLY A 71 1.97 -13.20 0.46
N GLY A 72 1.91 -14.17 1.39
CA GLY A 72 2.30 -13.98 2.79
C GLY A 72 3.81 -14.06 3.01
N PRO A 73 4.31 -13.65 4.20
CA PRO A 73 5.73 -13.76 4.53
C PRO A 73 6.19 -15.22 4.55
N PRO A 74 7.47 -15.49 4.25
CA PRO A 74 8.02 -16.83 4.33
C PRO A 74 7.98 -17.36 5.78
N LEU A 75 7.83 -18.67 5.95
CA LEU A 75 7.79 -19.38 7.23
C LEU A 75 9.19 -19.68 7.76
N THR A 76 10.18 -19.72 6.88
CA THR A 76 11.59 -19.99 7.24
C THR A 76 12.49 -19.21 6.31
N TYR A 77 13.41 -18.45 6.90
CA TYR A 77 14.39 -17.60 6.23
C TYR A 77 15.55 -17.36 7.20
N HIS A 78 16.74 -17.02 6.68
CA HIS A 78 17.86 -16.68 7.55
C HIS A 78 17.66 -15.28 8.12
N ILE A 79 18.13 -15.07 9.36
CA ILE A 79 18.01 -13.76 9.99
C ILE A 79 18.75 -12.69 9.18
N ASP A 80 19.88 -13.04 8.56
CA ASP A 80 20.68 -12.14 7.72
C ASP A 80 19.95 -11.65 6.47
N ASP A 81 18.90 -12.36 6.03
CA ASP A 81 18.05 -11.96 4.91
C ASP A 81 17.01 -10.88 5.31
N VAL A 82 16.91 -10.56 6.62
CA VAL A 82 15.93 -9.62 7.13
C VAL A 82 16.44 -8.20 7.04
N HIS A 83 15.63 -7.32 6.43
CA HIS A 83 15.82 -5.89 6.54
C HIS A 83 14.53 -5.19 6.93
N ILE A 84 14.63 -4.25 7.87
CA ILE A 84 13.51 -3.39 8.28
C ILE A 84 13.91 -1.95 8.01
N HIS A 85 13.11 -1.25 7.23
CA HIS A 85 13.38 0.13 6.80
C HIS A 85 12.22 1.03 7.20
N LEU A 86 12.52 2.09 7.94
CA LEU A 86 11.56 3.11 8.33
C LEU A 86 11.93 4.42 7.65
N THR A 87 10.97 5.08 7.03
CA THR A 87 11.13 6.38 6.39
C THR A 87 10.07 7.33 6.92
N ARG A 88 10.50 8.46 7.49
CA ARG A 88 9.61 9.51 7.99
C ARG A 88 9.73 10.76 7.12
N HIS A 89 8.59 11.17 6.57
CA HIS A 89 8.38 12.42 5.85
C HIS A 89 7.64 13.41 6.77
N LEU A 90 8.12 14.64 6.88
CA LEU A 90 7.53 15.66 7.77
C LEU A 90 6.47 16.55 7.07
N GLY A 91 5.97 16.14 5.89
CA GLY A 91 4.90 16.83 5.15
C GLY A 91 5.30 18.12 4.44
N ASN A 92 6.40 18.75 4.85
CA ASN A 92 6.98 19.91 4.16
C ASN A 92 8.33 19.53 3.55
N ALA A 93 8.45 19.72 2.23
CA ALA A 93 9.65 19.40 1.44
C ALA A 93 10.92 20.13 1.89
N ALA A 94 10.79 21.20 2.67
CA ALA A 94 11.92 21.89 3.29
C ALA A 94 12.57 21.10 4.44
N PHE A 95 11.88 20.12 5.02
CA PHE A 95 12.44 19.28 6.07
C PHE A 95 13.02 17.98 5.50
N PRO A 96 14.24 17.59 5.91
CA PRO A 96 14.87 16.39 5.42
C PRO A 96 14.13 15.13 5.88
N VAL A 97 14.08 14.14 5.00
CA VAL A 97 13.56 12.81 5.30
C VAL A 97 14.46 12.14 6.32
N GLN A 98 13.87 11.50 7.32
CA GLN A 98 14.61 10.68 8.28
C GLN A 98 14.43 9.21 7.94
N ARG A 99 15.53 8.43 7.98
CA ARG A 99 15.48 6.99 7.69
C ARG A 99 16.16 6.19 8.77
N VAL A 100 15.60 5.04 9.11
CA VAL A 100 16.28 4.01 9.91
C VAL A 100 16.31 2.73 9.09
N SER A 101 17.49 2.15 8.93
CA SER A 101 17.65 0.83 8.32
C SER A 101 18.22 -0.13 9.36
N LEU A 102 17.57 -1.26 9.57
CA LEU A 102 17.98 -2.33 10.47
C LEU A 102 18.22 -3.60 9.64
N ALA A 103 19.40 -4.20 9.75
CA ALA A 103 19.72 -5.46 9.06
C ALA A 103 19.85 -6.63 10.06
N GLY A 104 19.49 -7.82 9.58
CA GLY A 104 19.63 -9.09 10.27
C GLY A 104 21.00 -9.39 10.86
N SER A 105 22.04 -8.93 10.17
CA SER A 105 23.45 -9.03 10.59
C SER A 105 23.79 -8.18 11.82
N GLY A 106 22.87 -7.32 12.27
CA GLY A 106 23.04 -6.38 13.38
C GLY A 106 23.61 -5.01 12.97
N SER A 107 23.92 -4.82 11.69
CA SER A 107 24.25 -3.49 11.15
C SER A 107 22.99 -2.63 11.04
N ALA A 108 23.10 -1.36 11.40
CA ALA A 108 22.01 -0.41 11.30
C ALA A 108 22.49 0.99 10.97
N THR A 109 21.61 1.81 10.41
CA THR A 109 21.90 3.21 10.07
C THR A 109 20.74 4.12 10.43
N LEU A 110 21.07 5.32 10.88
CA LEU A 110 20.15 6.45 11.02
C LEU A 110 20.56 7.52 10.02
N GLU A 111 19.69 7.84 9.08
CA GLU A 111 19.83 9.00 8.21
C GLU A 111 19.01 10.16 8.77
N ARG A 112 19.68 11.28 9.04
CA ARG A 112 19.05 12.55 9.43
C ARG A 112 19.86 13.70 8.88
N ASP A 113 19.18 14.72 8.36
CA ASP A 113 19.80 15.93 7.81
C ASP A 113 20.88 15.63 6.75
N GLY A 114 20.64 14.60 5.94
CA GLY A 114 21.58 14.13 4.91
C GLY A 114 22.82 13.41 5.45
N LYS A 115 22.92 13.18 6.76
CA LYS A 115 24.01 12.43 7.38
C LYS A 115 23.57 11.02 7.70
N ILE A 116 24.38 10.04 7.32
CA ILE A 116 24.19 8.62 7.66
C ILE A 116 25.08 8.30 8.85
N MET A 117 24.46 7.94 9.98
CA MET A 117 25.14 7.56 11.21
C MET A 117 24.98 6.05 11.42
N PRO A 118 26.05 5.26 11.27
CA PRO A 118 25.99 3.82 11.50
C PRO A 118 25.92 3.52 12.99
N PHE A 119 25.19 2.47 13.36
CA PHE A 119 25.15 1.93 14.72
C PHE A 119 24.94 0.41 14.70
N THR A 120 25.13 -0.23 15.85
CA THR A 120 24.82 -1.66 16.02
C THR A 120 23.44 -1.84 16.63
N TYR A 121 22.59 -2.63 15.99
CA TYR A 121 21.31 -3.04 16.52
C TYR A 121 21.33 -4.53 16.85
N GLN A 122 21.10 -4.89 18.11
CA GLN A 122 21.24 -6.28 18.54
C GLN A 122 20.23 -7.19 17.84
N VAL A 123 20.69 -8.32 17.29
CA VAL A 123 19.84 -9.30 16.61
C VAL A 123 18.67 -9.78 17.49
N LYS A 124 18.91 -9.93 18.81
CA LYS A 124 17.83 -10.26 19.77
C LYS A 124 16.74 -9.19 19.83
N LYS A 125 17.09 -7.90 19.75
CA LYS A 125 16.11 -6.81 19.68
C LYS A 125 15.37 -6.81 18.35
N LEU A 126 16.06 -7.08 17.25
CA LEU A 126 15.44 -7.23 15.93
C LEU A 126 14.38 -8.35 15.96
N LEU A 127 14.68 -9.50 16.56
CA LEU A 127 13.72 -10.59 16.72
C LEU A 127 12.48 -10.18 17.54
N VAL A 128 12.66 -9.38 18.60
CA VAL A 128 11.53 -8.82 19.37
C VAL A 128 10.67 -7.92 18.48
N LEU A 129 11.28 -7.03 17.71
CA LEU A 129 10.57 -6.17 16.77
C LEU A 129 9.80 -6.98 15.71
N MET A 130 10.40 -8.03 15.17
CA MET A 130 9.73 -8.93 14.22
C MET A 130 8.48 -9.57 14.84
N ASN A 131 8.59 -10.06 16.09
CA ASN A 131 7.45 -10.61 16.81
C ASN A 131 6.35 -9.57 17.07
N GLU A 132 6.72 -8.30 17.28
CA GLU A 132 5.73 -7.22 17.38
C GLU A 132 4.97 -7.02 16.07
N PHE A 133 5.63 -7.08 14.90
CA PHE A 133 4.95 -7.03 13.60
C PHE A 133 3.96 -8.17 13.42
N TYR A 134 4.31 -9.39 13.82
CA TYR A 134 3.35 -10.50 13.83
C TYR A 134 2.18 -10.25 14.78
N ARG A 135 2.45 -9.73 15.99
CA ARG A 135 1.42 -9.46 17.00
C ARG A 135 0.38 -8.46 16.53
N ILE A 136 0.79 -7.42 15.80
CA ILE A 136 -0.13 -6.40 15.27
C ILE A 136 -0.71 -6.78 13.91
N ARG A 137 -0.39 -7.97 13.39
CA ARG A 137 -0.79 -8.44 12.05
C ARG A 137 -0.33 -7.50 10.92
N PHE A 138 0.89 -6.97 11.04
CA PHE A 138 1.50 -6.08 10.05
C PHE A 138 1.41 -6.62 8.61
N PHE A 139 1.63 -7.92 8.44
CA PHE A 139 1.63 -8.58 7.14
C PHE A 139 0.25 -8.66 6.49
N ASP A 140 -0.83 -8.49 7.28
CA ASP A 140 -2.21 -8.45 6.82
C ASP A 140 -2.73 -7.02 6.59
N MET A 141 -1.97 -6.00 7.01
CA MET A 141 -2.39 -4.59 6.88
C MET A 141 -2.43 -4.16 5.40
N PRO A 142 -3.32 -3.25 4.99
CA PRO A 142 -3.22 -2.52 3.73
C PRO A 142 -1.85 -1.86 3.55
N ASP A 143 -1.38 -1.79 2.31
CA ASP A 143 -0.09 -1.16 1.97
C ASP A 143 -0.11 0.37 2.15
N ASP A 144 -1.30 0.98 2.15
CA ASP A 144 -1.46 2.42 2.16
C ASP A 144 -2.70 2.85 2.95
N TYR A 145 -2.48 3.62 4.02
CA TYR A 145 -3.48 4.28 4.86
C TYR A 145 -3.55 5.80 4.61
N THR A 146 -2.85 6.32 3.61
CA THR A 146 -2.85 7.77 3.30
C THR A 146 -4.05 8.20 2.45
N ASN A 147 -4.73 7.24 1.82
CA ASN A 147 -5.97 7.49 1.06
C ASN A 147 -7.16 7.61 2.02
N ARG A 148 -7.85 8.75 1.94
CA ARG A 148 -9.12 8.96 2.64
C ARG A 148 -10.25 8.77 1.65
N TYR A 149 -11.15 7.85 1.94
CA TYR A 149 -12.36 7.69 1.15
C TYR A 149 -13.51 8.40 1.85
N SER A 150 -14.19 9.29 1.13
CA SER A 150 -15.46 9.86 1.56
C SER A 150 -16.58 9.29 0.70
N VAL A 151 -17.72 9.08 1.35
CA VAL A 151 -18.93 8.58 0.69
C VAL A 151 -19.96 9.69 0.77
N PHE A 152 -20.54 10.06 -0.36
CA PHE A 152 -21.56 11.10 -0.43
C PHE A 152 -22.69 10.69 -1.37
N LEU A 153 -23.85 11.27 -1.14
CA LEU A 153 -25.03 11.07 -1.96
C LEU A 153 -24.92 12.00 -3.18
N LYS A 154 -24.80 11.43 -4.38
CA LYS A 154 -24.73 12.18 -5.63
C LYS A 154 -26.11 12.70 -6.03
N ASP A 155 -27.11 11.85 -5.84
CA ASP A 155 -28.54 12.09 -6.03
C ASP A 155 -29.32 11.16 -5.07
N GLU A 156 -30.64 11.27 -4.98
CA GLU A 156 -31.46 10.59 -3.95
C GLU A 156 -31.32 9.07 -3.88
N GLU A 157 -30.73 8.42 -4.90
CA GLU A 157 -30.57 6.96 -4.95
C GLU A 157 -29.11 6.51 -5.15
N THR A 158 -28.21 7.40 -5.57
CA THR A 158 -26.84 7.05 -5.96
C THR A 158 -25.82 7.52 -4.94
N VAL A 159 -25.10 6.56 -4.39
CA VAL A 159 -23.94 6.80 -3.52
C VAL A 159 -22.67 6.82 -4.37
N GLU A 160 -21.85 7.86 -4.20
CA GLU A 160 -20.53 7.97 -4.82
C GLU A 160 -19.44 7.97 -3.75
N THR A 161 -18.31 7.35 -4.08
CA THR A 161 -17.11 7.32 -3.23
C THR A 161 -16.03 8.13 -3.91
N ALA A 162 -15.52 9.16 -3.23
CA ALA A 162 -14.32 9.88 -3.67
C ALA A 162 -13.13 9.50 -2.79
N GLY A 163 -11.97 9.27 -3.42
CA GLY A 163 -10.69 9.15 -2.73
C GLY A 163 -9.98 10.50 -2.72
N LEU A 164 -9.55 10.95 -1.54
CA LEU A 164 -8.64 12.07 -1.36
C LEU A 164 -7.29 11.53 -0.92
N HIS A 165 -6.25 11.80 -1.71
CA HIS A 165 -4.88 11.46 -1.35
C HIS A 165 -4.20 12.68 -0.71
N MET A 166 -3.77 12.55 0.55
CA MET A 166 -3.18 13.63 1.33
C MET A 166 -1.67 13.77 1.02
N LEU A 167 -1.30 14.37 -0.11
CA LEU A 167 0.11 14.49 -0.56
C LEU A 167 0.98 15.40 0.32
N ASP A 168 0.38 16.39 0.97
CA ASP A 168 1.11 17.41 1.75
C ASP A 168 1.17 17.10 3.26
N ALA A 169 0.68 15.93 3.68
CA ALA A 169 0.71 15.51 5.08
C ALA A 169 2.02 14.77 5.39
N GLY A 170 2.49 14.89 6.65
CA GLY A 170 3.53 14.03 7.17
C GLY A 170 3.15 12.57 7.01
N GLY A 171 4.15 11.71 6.77
CA GLY A 171 3.92 10.31 6.50
C GLY A 171 5.05 9.44 7.00
N MET A 172 4.72 8.20 7.33
CA MET A 172 5.67 7.15 7.65
C MET A 172 5.50 6.00 6.67
N ARG A 173 6.62 5.41 6.27
CA ARG A 173 6.68 4.12 5.58
C ARG A 173 7.50 3.15 6.40
N ILE A 174 6.95 1.99 6.69
CA ILE A 174 7.67 0.88 7.32
C ILE A 174 7.69 -0.27 6.32
N CYS A 175 8.88 -0.73 5.95
CA CYS A 175 9.09 -1.88 5.10
C CYS A 175 9.78 -2.99 5.87
N PHE A 176 9.27 -4.21 5.72
CA PHE A 176 9.89 -5.45 6.15
C PHE A 176 10.23 -6.25 4.91
N THR A 177 11.49 -6.70 4.81
CA THR A 177 11.92 -7.66 3.80
C THR A 177 12.54 -8.89 4.46
N ALA A 178 12.31 -10.05 3.86
CA ALA A 178 12.93 -11.31 4.23
C ALA A 178 13.05 -12.21 2.99
N ALA A 179 14.27 -12.59 2.63
CA ALA A 179 14.55 -13.32 1.40
C ALA A 179 13.95 -12.60 0.17
N SER A 180 12.99 -13.21 -0.54
CA SER A 180 12.32 -12.61 -1.71
C SER A 180 11.01 -11.89 -1.36
N TYR A 181 10.64 -11.80 -0.09
CA TYR A 181 9.39 -11.18 0.35
C TYR A 181 9.62 -9.74 0.79
N GLU A 182 8.69 -8.86 0.41
CA GLU A 182 8.64 -7.47 0.84
C GLU A 182 7.21 -7.11 1.25
N LYS A 183 7.06 -6.42 2.37
CA LYS A 183 5.84 -5.78 2.81
C LYS A 183 6.13 -4.37 3.26
N CYS A 184 5.42 -3.40 2.70
CA CYS A 184 5.51 -2.01 3.12
C CYS A 184 4.13 -1.48 3.50
N VAL A 185 4.05 -0.74 4.60
CA VAL A 185 2.86 -0.02 5.01
C VAL A 185 3.18 1.46 5.07
N ASN A 186 2.41 2.27 4.34
CA ASN A 186 2.49 3.73 4.35
C ASN A 186 1.30 4.27 5.15
N TYR A 187 1.55 5.22 6.04
CA TYR A 187 0.50 5.84 6.84
C TYR A 187 0.82 7.29 7.19
N GLY A 188 -0.22 8.12 7.32
CA GLY A 188 -0.12 9.50 7.81
C GLY A 188 -0.60 9.61 9.26
N ASP A 189 -1.03 10.80 9.68
CA ASP A 189 -1.43 11.07 11.07
C ASP A 189 -2.59 10.19 11.60
N GLU A 190 -3.46 9.69 10.71
CA GLU A 190 -4.59 8.80 11.07
C GLU A 190 -4.26 7.31 10.85
N GLY A 191 -2.97 6.98 10.73
CA GLY A 191 -2.50 5.59 10.62
C GLY A 191 -2.72 4.74 11.87
N PRO A 192 -2.46 3.42 11.78
CA PRO A 192 -2.51 2.53 12.93
C PRO A 192 -1.57 3.01 14.05
N SER A 193 -2.12 3.26 15.25
CA SER A 193 -1.35 3.81 16.37
C SER A 193 -0.22 2.88 16.81
N GLU A 194 -0.41 1.56 16.67
CA GLU A 194 0.61 0.57 16.98
C GLU A 194 1.85 0.69 16.09
N LEU A 195 1.68 1.07 14.82
CA LEU A 195 2.83 1.34 13.93
C LEU A 195 3.56 2.60 14.34
N GLU A 196 2.83 3.65 14.72
CA GLU A 196 3.44 4.89 15.16
C GLU A 196 4.21 4.72 16.47
N ASP A 197 3.71 3.93 17.41
CA ASP A 197 4.42 3.61 18.64
C ASP A 197 5.70 2.81 18.37
N ILE A 198 5.66 1.84 17.45
CA ILE A 198 6.85 1.10 17.01
C ILE A 198 7.86 2.06 16.36
N ALA A 199 7.41 2.88 15.41
CA ALA A 199 8.30 3.79 14.70
C ALA A 199 8.95 4.81 15.63
N ARG A 200 8.16 5.45 16.50
CA ARG A 200 8.66 6.41 17.50
C ARG A 200 9.74 5.79 18.38
N ARG A 201 9.50 4.56 18.86
CA ARG A 201 10.48 3.82 19.67
C ARG A 201 11.75 3.53 18.89
N ILE A 202 11.64 3.04 17.64
CA ILE A 202 12.81 2.74 16.80
C ILE A 202 13.64 3.99 16.51
N PHE A 203 13.02 5.10 16.11
CA PHE A 203 13.73 6.36 15.89
C PHE A 203 14.41 6.86 17.17
N SER A 204 13.72 6.78 18.31
CA SER A 204 14.30 7.18 19.61
C SER A 204 15.49 6.28 20.02
N GLU A 205 15.40 4.97 19.81
CA GLU A 205 16.50 4.05 20.06
C GLU A 205 17.68 4.30 19.12
N ALA A 206 17.42 4.50 17.83
CA ALA A 206 18.44 4.82 16.82
C ALA A 206 19.18 6.10 17.19
N ASP A 207 18.49 7.12 17.67
CA ASP A 207 19.11 8.36 18.16
C ASP A 207 20.08 8.13 19.30
N VAL A 208 19.69 7.33 20.29
CA VAL A 208 20.56 7.02 21.43
C VAL A 208 21.75 6.17 21.00
N LEU A 209 21.58 5.26 20.05
CA LEU A 209 22.63 4.34 19.61
C LEU A 209 23.61 4.96 18.62
N ALA A 210 23.16 5.87 17.75
CA ALA A 210 23.98 6.53 16.75
C ALA A 210 24.87 7.64 17.33
N ASN A 211 24.53 8.16 18.51
CA ASN A 211 25.27 9.23 19.20
C ASN A 211 26.11 8.74 20.39
N LYS A 212 26.30 7.42 20.54
CA LYS A 212 27.18 6.80 21.53
C LYS A 212 28.58 6.61 20.98
#